data_AF-A0A936A5R1-F1
#
_entry.id   AF-A0A936A5R1-F1
#
_cell.length_a   1.000
_cell.length_b   1.000
_cell.length_c   1.000
_cell.angle_alpha   90.00
_cell.angle_beta   90.00
_cell.angle_gamma   90.00
#
_symmetry.space_group_name_H-M   'P 1'
#
loop_
_entity.id
_entity.type
_entity.pdbx_description
1 polymer ?
#
loop_
_entity_poly.entity_id
_entity_poly.type
_entity_poly.pdbx_seq_one_letter_code
_entity_poly.pdbx_strand_id
1 'polypeptide(L)'
;MSAGFACAAPLTLEDSTLSHDAWPHVRVLSDPDRTIGATEALRRLPEFTQPASPHSGMGFRDDAMWFHIPVFTAADSDGRWVMEIDYALLNRIEVFLAREGQAEPIATMGSLLPFRDRPLGSRTRQ
;
A
#
# COMPACT_ATOMS: atom_id res chain seq x y z
N MET A 1 -16.83 -2.80 -25.19
CA MET A 1 -16.17 -1.63 -24.59
C MET A 1 -14.91 -2.14 -23.92
N SER A 2 -13.73 -1.86 -24.47
CA SER A 2 -12.47 -2.34 -23.92
C SER A 2 -12.07 -1.43 -22.77
N ALA A 3 -12.08 -1.93 -21.53
CA ALA A 3 -11.45 -1.25 -20.41
C ALA A 3 -9.94 -1.33 -20.62
N GLY A 4 -9.31 -0.20 -20.96
CA GLY A 4 -7.86 -0.11 -20.99
C GLY A 4 -7.33 -0.29 -19.57
N PHE A 5 -6.41 -1.23 -19.37
CA PHE A 5 -5.60 -1.29 -18.16
C PHE A 5 -4.71 -0.05 -18.13
N ALA A 6 -5.21 1.03 -17.55
CA ALA A 6 -4.37 2.18 -17.23
C ALA A 6 -3.45 1.76 -16.08
N CYS A 7 -2.17 1.50 -16.40
CA CYS A 7 -1.15 1.44 -15.36
C CYS A 7 -1.15 2.79 -14.63
N ALA A 8 -1.41 2.77 -13.33
CA ALA A 8 -1.14 3.93 -12.50
C ALA A 8 0.34 4.30 -12.66
N ALA A 9 0.62 5.58 -12.91
CA ALA A 9 2.00 6.06 -13.00
C ALA A 9 2.73 5.78 -11.68
N PRO A 10 4.04 5.50 -11.68
CA PRO A 10 4.80 5.38 -10.44
C PRO A 10 4.71 6.68 -9.61
N LEU A 11 4.62 6.53 -8.30
CA LEU A 11 4.84 7.61 -7.36
C LEU A 11 6.35 7.85 -7.24
N THR A 12 6.83 9.01 -7.70
CA THR A 12 8.22 9.43 -7.49
C THR A 12 8.35 10.08 -6.12
N LEU A 13 9.23 9.51 -5.29
CA LEU A 13 9.60 10.02 -3.98
C LEU A 13 10.86 10.89 -4.14
N GLU A 14 10.72 12.17 -3.82
CA GLU A 14 11.75 13.20 -4.02
C GLU A 14 11.83 14.13 -2.81
N ASP A 15 13.04 14.46 -2.36
CA ASP A 15 13.25 15.18 -1.09
C ASP A 15 12.72 16.62 -1.10
N SER A 16 12.45 17.18 -2.29
CA SER A 16 11.76 18.47 -2.46
C SER A 16 10.31 18.45 -1.97
N THR A 17 9.71 17.27 -1.84
CA THR A 17 8.31 17.09 -1.46
C THR A 17 8.23 16.37 -0.11
N LEU A 18 7.74 17.08 0.92
CA LEU A 18 7.68 16.56 2.29
C LEU A 18 6.66 15.43 2.49
N SER A 19 5.60 15.41 1.67
CA SER A 19 4.54 14.42 1.75
C SER A 19 3.92 14.21 0.38
N HIS A 20 3.72 12.94 0.02
CA HIS A 20 3.14 12.54 -1.23
C HIS A 20 1.80 11.84 -0.99
N ASP A 21 0.75 12.24 -1.71
CA ASP A 21 -0.48 11.48 -1.74
C ASP A 21 -0.30 10.25 -2.64
N ALA A 22 -0.31 9.07 -2.04
CA ALA A 22 -0.18 7.81 -2.75
C ALA A 22 -1.48 7.36 -3.42
N TRP A 23 -2.64 7.87 -3.01
CA TRP A 23 -3.95 7.37 -3.46
C TRP A 23 -4.14 7.37 -4.98
N PRO A 24 -3.73 8.41 -5.74
CA PRO A 24 -3.82 8.40 -7.20
C PRO A 24 -2.99 7.29 -7.88
N HIS A 25 -2.02 6.74 -7.17
CA HIS A 25 -1.09 5.70 -7.64
C HIS A 25 -1.49 4.29 -7.17
N VAL A 26 -2.49 4.19 -6.30
CA VAL A 26 -2.98 2.92 -5.76
C VAL A 26 -3.71 2.13 -6.83
N ARG A 27 -3.42 0.83 -6.87
CA ARG A 27 -4.29 -0.18 -7.47
C ARG A 27 -4.67 -1.21 -6.42
N VAL A 28 -5.83 -1.82 -6.56
CA VAL A 28 -6.39 -2.75 -5.59
C VAL A 28 -6.75 -4.10 -6.22
N LEU A 29 -6.66 -5.15 -5.41
CA LEU A 29 -7.17 -6.48 -5.73
C LEU A 29 -7.94 -7.00 -4.52
N SER A 30 -9.16 -7.47 -4.76
CA SER A 30 -9.99 -8.13 -3.73
C SER A 30 -9.61 -9.61 -3.62
N ASP A 31 -9.52 -10.09 -2.39
CA ASP A 31 -9.33 -11.48 -1.99
C ASP A 31 -10.47 -11.89 -1.04
N PRO A 32 -11.66 -12.23 -1.59
CA PRO A 32 -12.84 -12.58 -0.80
C PRO A 32 -12.61 -13.73 0.18
N ASP A 33 -11.83 -14.72 -0.25
CA ASP A 33 -11.58 -15.92 0.54
C ASP A 33 -10.42 -15.75 1.53
N ARG A 34 -9.67 -14.65 1.46
CA ARG A 34 -8.51 -14.32 2.31
C ARG A 34 -7.42 -15.39 2.26
N THR A 35 -7.17 -15.93 1.07
CA THR A 35 -6.25 -17.06 0.85
C THR A 35 -4.95 -16.69 0.15
N ILE A 36 -4.89 -15.48 -0.44
CA ILE A 36 -3.74 -15.04 -1.21
C ILE A 36 -2.64 -14.59 -0.25
N GLY A 37 -1.40 -14.98 -0.54
CA GLY A 37 -0.19 -14.45 0.11
C GLY A 37 0.55 -13.45 -0.78
N ALA A 38 1.53 -12.73 -0.23
CA ALA A 38 2.22 -11.63 -0.91
C ALA A 38 2.89 -12.02 -2.23
N THR A 39 3.52 -13.20 -2.30
CA THR A 39 4.13 -13.72 -3.53
C THR A 39 3.08 -13.91 -4.65
N GLU A 40 1.91 -14.42 -4.31
CA GLU A 40 0.84 -14.62 -5.28
C GLU A 40 0.19 -13.30 -5.67
N ALA A 41 -0.02 -12.39 -4.72
CA ALA A 41 -0.49 -11.03 -5.00
C ALA A 41 0.45 -10.31 -5.98
N LEU A 42 1.77 -10.45 -5.81
CA LEU A 42 2.78 -9.90 -6.72
C LEU A 42 2.69 -10.50 -8.13
N ARG A 43 2.43 -11.81 -8.23
CA ARG A 43 2.22 -12.48 -9.53
C ARG A 43 0.95 -12.01 -10.24
N ARG A 44 -0.05 -11.57 -9.47
CA ARG A 44 -1.35 -11.09 -9.94
C ARG A 44 -1.42 -9.57 -10.16
N LEU A 45 -0.30 -8.83 -10.13
CA LEU A 45 -0.27 -7.39 -10.41
C LEU A 45 -1.05 -6.95 -11.68
N PRO A 46 -1.07 -7.72 -12.78
CA PRO A 46 -1.89 -7.37 -13.94
C PRO A 46 -3.38 -7.25 -13.62
N GLU A 47 -3.90 -7.97 -12.62
CA GLU A 47 -5.32 -8.02 -12.26
C GLU A 47 -5.77 -6.86 -11.35
N PHE A 48 -4.84 -6.10 -10.77
CA PHE A 48 -5.17 -5.00 -9.87
C PHE A 48 -5.87 -3.87 -10.64
N THR A 49 -6.87 -3.21 -10.06
CA THR A 49 -7.63 -2.15 -10.73
C THR A 49 -7.60 -0.84 -9.94
N GLN A 50 -7.97 0.27 -10.57
CA GLN A 50 -8.11 1.53 -9.84
C GLN A 50 -9.21 1.40 -8.77
N PRO A 51 -9.03 1.98 -7.58
CA PRO A 51 -10.09 2.04 -6.57
C PRO A 51 -11.35 2.69 -7.16
N ALA A 52 -12.51 2.09 -6.92
CA ALA A 52 -13.80 2.64 -7.37
C ALA A 52 -14.24 3.88 -6.57
N SER A 53 -13.60 4.15 -5.42
CA SER A 53 -13.97 5.23 -4.51
C SER A 53 -13.11 6.47 -4.77
N PRO A 54 -13.70 7.69 -4.77
CA PRO A 54 -12.97 8.91 -5.08
C PRO A 54 -11.78 9.13 -4.16
N HIS A 55 -11.91 8.93 -2.85
CA HIS A 55 -10.85 9.11 -1.85
C HIS A 55 -11.07 8.14 -0.68
N SER A 56 -10.03 7.33 -0.38
CA SER A 56 -9.70 6.61 0.87
C SER A 56 -10.76 5.78 1.62
N GLY A 57 -12.03 5.82 1.23
CA GLY A 57 -13.11 5.06 1.84
C GLY A 57 -13.47 3.84 0.98
N MET A 58 -13.14 2.63 1.45
CA MET A 58 -13.59 1.39 0.82
C MET A 58 -14.85 0.78 1.46
N GLY A 59 -15.50 1.52 2.36
CA GLY A 59 -16.66 1.04 3.11
C GLY A 59 -16.32 -0.11 4.05
N PHE A 60 -17.35 -0.71 4.65
CA PHE A 60 -17.19 -1.95 5.39
C PHE A 60 -16.97 -3.10 4.41
N ARG A 61 -15.95 -3.92 4.68
CA ARG A 61 -15.65 -5.11 3.87
C ARG A 61 -15.28 -6.28 4.77
N ASP A 62 -15.68 -7.47 4.35
CA ASP A 62 -15.35 -8.75 4.96
C ASP A 62 -14.35 -9.57 4.11
N ASP A 63 -13.79 -8.99 3.06
CA ASP A 63 -12.70 -9.57 2.28
C ASP A 63 -11.32 -9.08 2.75
N ALA A 64 -10.26 -9.74 2.28
CA ALA A 64 -8.91 -9.17 2.32
C ALA A 64 -8.72 -8.30 1.08
N MET A 65 -8.01 -7.20 1.23
CA MET A 65 -7.75 -6.25 0.15
C MET A 65 -6.26 -6.04 0.01
N TRP A 66 -5.77 -6.29 -1.20
CA TRP A 66 -4.40 -6.03 -1.58
C TRP A 66 -4.31 -4.64 -2.20
N PHE A 67 -3.34 -3.87 -1.74
CA PHE A 67 -3.02 -2.54 -2.25
C PHE A 67 -1.62 -2.58 -2.86
N HIS A 68 -1.49 -2.01 -4.04
CA HIS A 68 -0.21 -1.88 -4.72
C HIS A 68 0.01 -0.44 -5.14
N ILE A 69 1.17 0.11 -4.77
CA ILE A 69 1.63 1.43 -5.16
C ILE A 69 3.00 1.25 -5.82
N PRO A 70 3.14 1.48 -7.14
CA PRO A 70 4.45 1.51 -7.76
C PRO A 70 5.19 2.76 -7.25
N VAL A 71 6.36 2.58 -6.64
CA VAL A 71 7.18 3.68 -6.10
C VAL A 71 8.55 3.72 -6.79
N PHE A 72 9.07 4.93 -7.01
CA PHE A 72 10.43 5.18 -7.49
C PHE A 72 11.08 6.22 -6.58
N THR A 73 12.27 5.95 -6.07
CA THR A 73 13.05 6.94 -5.32
C THR A 73 13.96 7.70 -6.27
N ALA A 74 13.92 9.03 -6.25
CA ALA A 74 14.84 9.85 -7.04
C ALA A 74 16.30 9.55 -6.66
N ALA A 75 17.21 9.63 -7.63
CA ALA A 75 18.62 9.23 -7.45
C ALA A 75 19.38 10.10 -6.45
N ASP A 76 18.87 11.31 -6.17
CA ASP A 76 19.37 12.29 -5.21
C ASP A 76 18.65 12.25 -3.86
N SER A 77 17.66 11.36 -3.68
CA SER A 77 16.94 11.21 -2.41
C SER A 77 17.83 10.58 -1.33
N ASP A 78 17.78 11.13 -0.11
CA ASP A 78 18.45 10.56 1.07
C ASP A 78 17.82 9.24 1.57
N GLY A 79 16.71 8.83 0.93
CA GLY A 79 16.19 7.47 0.94
C GLY A 79 15.37 7.09 2.18
N ARG A 80 15.03 8.04 3.06
CA ARG A 80 14.21 7.74 4.25
C ARG A 80 12.76 8.20 4.09
N TRP A 81 11.94 7.30 3.57
CA TRP A 81 10.50 7.53 3.42
C TRP A 81 9.69 6.78 4.48
N VAL A 82 8.68 7.43 5.03
CA VAL A 82 7.72 6.84 5.97
C VAL A 82 6.37 6.73 5.29
N MET A 83 5.77 5.54 5.32
CA MET A 83 4.40 5.35 4.88
C MET A 83 3.44 5.54 6.05
N GLU A 84 2.58 6.54 5.95
CA GLU A 84 1.49 6.78 6.89
C GLU A 84 0.19 6.22 6.32
N ILE A 85 -0.61 5.54 7.16
CA ILE A 85 -1.91 4.98 6.78
C ILE A 85 -2.95 5.50 7.78
N ASP A 86 -3.76 6.44 7.33
CA ASP A 86 -4.86 7.01 8.11
C ASP A 86 -6.10 6.10 8.07
N TYR A 87 -6.03 4.95 8.76
CA TYR A 87 -7.21 4.09 8.89
C TYR A 87 -7.32 3.45 10.28
N ALA A 88 -8.10 4.10 11.13
CA ALA A 88 -8.24 3.79 12.56
C ALA A 88 -8.92 2.43 12.87
N LEU A 89 -9.51 1.77 11.88
CA LEU A 89 -10.32 0.55 12.06
C LEU A 89 -9.77 -0.69 11.32
N LEU A 90 -8.53 -0.67 10.82
CA LEU A 90 -7.95 -1.86 10.18
C LEU A 90 -7.56 -2.91 11.23
N ASN A 91 -8.18 -4.09 11.12
CA ASN A 91 -7.92 -5.24 11.99
C ASN A 91 -6.46 -5.72 11.88
N ARG A 92 -5.91 -5.74 10.66
CA ARG A 92 -4.55 -6.18 10.34
C ARG A 92 -4.11 -5.60 8.99
N ILE A 93 -2.85 -5.21 8.93
CA ILE A 93 -2.14 -4.69 7.75
C ILE A 93 -0.80 -5.40 7.70
N GLU A 94 -0.46 -5.94 6.55
CA GLU A 94 0.86 -6.46 6.26
C GLU A 94 1.44 -5.66 5.09
N VAL A 95 2.64 -5.14 5.29
CA VAL A 95 3.33 -4.30 4.30
C VAL A 95 4.50 -5.10 3.75
N PHE A 96 4.54 -5.22 2.43
CA PHE A 96 5.60 -5.90 1.70
C PHE A 96 6.27 -4.93 0.74
N LEU A 97 7.60 -4.97 0.69
CA LEU A 97 8.38 -4.33 -0.35
C LEU A 97 8.54 -5.30 -1.51
N ALA A 98 8.04 -4.94 -2.69
CA ALA A 98 8.23 -5.71 -3.90
C ALA A 98 9.50 -5.24 -4.63
N ARG A 99 10.51 -6.10 -4.76
CA ARG A 99 11.76 -5.83 -5.49
C ARG A 99 12.19 -7.10 -6.22
N GLU A 100 12.59 -6.95 -7.49
CA GLU A 100 13.13 -8.06 -8.30
C GLU A 100 12.22 -9.31 -8.33
N GLY A 101 10.90 -9.08 -8.34
CA GLY A 101 9.90 -10.15 -8.36
C GLY A 101 9.71 -10.89 -7.03
N GLN A 102 10.31 -10.41 -5.95
CA GLN A 102 10.13 -10.91 -4.59
C GLN A 102 9.34 -9.91 -3.75
N ALA A 103 8.53 -10.42 -2.83
CA ALA A 103 7.81 -9.63 -1.85
C ALA A 103 8.41 -9.89 -0.45
N GLU A 104 9.11 -8.89 0.09
CA GLU A 104 9.72 -8.97 1.42
C GLU A 104 8.85 -8.26 2.44
N PRO A 105 8.45 -8.90 3.55
CA PRO A 105 7.69 -8.24 4.61
C PRO A 105 8.56 -7.20 5.30
N ILE A 106 8.08 -5.95 5.38
CA ILE A 106 8.79 -4.84 6.03
C ILE A 106 8.07 -4.33 7.29
N ALA A 107 6.76 -4.56 7.39
CA ALA A 107 5.99 -4.22 8.57
C ALA A 107 4.73 -5.07 8.69
N THR A 108 4.26 -5.26 9.92
CA THR A 108 2.94 -5.80 10.21
C THR A 108 2.31 -4.92 11.28
N MET A 109 1.16 -4.33 10.98
CA MET A 109 0.49 -3.33 11.81
C MET A 109 -1.00 -3.70 11.94
N GLY A 110 -1.70 -3.17 12.94
CA GLY A 110 -3.13 -3.44 13.12
C GLY A 110 -3.55 -3.33 14.57
N SER A 111 -4.85 -3.12 14.80
CA SER A 111 -5.43 -3.00 16.14
C SER A 111 -5.33 -4.30 16.98
N LEU A 112 -5.07 -5.44 16.33
CA LEU A 112 -4.98 -6.77 16.96
C LEU A 112 -3.55 -7.29 17.19
N LEU A 113 -2.51 -6.50 16.87
CA LEU A 113 -1.12 -6.89 17.10
C LEU A 113 -0.56 -6.28 18.39
N PRO A 114 0.29 -7.01 19.16
CA PRO A 114 0.90 -6.46 20.37
C PRO A 114 1.72 -5.21 20.03
N PHE A 115 1.59 -4.18 20.86
CA PHE A 115 2.15 -2.82 20.70
C PHE A 115 3.68 -2.73 20.51
N ARG A 116 4.41 -3.86 20.56
CA ARG A 116 5.87 -3.95 20.71
C ARG A 116 6.67 -3.88 19.40
N ASP A 117 6.04 -3.93 18.24
CA ASP A 117 6.74 -3.98 16.94
C ASP A 117 6.56 -2.72 16.08
N ARG A 118 6.32 -1.54 16.68
CA ARG A 118 6.28 -0.27 15.94
C ARG A 118 7.70 0.24 15.64
N PRO A 119 8.08 0.48 14.36
CA PRO A 119 9.39 1.04 14.02
C PRO A 119 9.58 2.49 14.48
N LEU A 120 8.49 3.25 14.71
CA LEU A 120 8.56 4.65 15.13
C LEU A 120 7.58 4.94 16.28
N GLY A 121 8.13 5.45 17.38
CA GLY A 121 7.45 5.72 18.65
C GLY A 121 6.80 7.10 18.77
N SER A 122 6.28 7.68 17.69
CA SER A 122 5.59 8.98 17.78
C SER A 122 4.41 9.07 16.82
N ARG A 123 3.29 9.58 17.34
CA ARG A 123 2.18 10.10 16.53
C ARG A 123 2.57 11.51 16.08
N THR A 124 2.46 11.81 14.79
CA THR A 124 2.38 13.20 14.35
C THR A 124 1.02 13.73 14.80
N ARG A 125 1.02 14.63 15.79
CA ARG A 125 -0.05 15.62 15.91
C ARG A 125 0.50 16.90 15.29
N GLN A 126 -0.25 17.52 14.40
CA GLN A 126 -0.84 18.83 14.67
C GLN A 126 -2.03 19.07 13.75
#